data_AF-A0A1V5K961-F1
#
_entry.id   AF-A0A1V5K961-F1
#
_cell.length_a   1.000
_cell.length_b   1.000
_cell.length_c   1.000
_cell.angle_alpha   90.00
_cell.angle_beta   90.00
_cell.angle_gamma   90.00
#
_symmetry.space_group_name_H-M   'P 1'
#
loop_
_entity.id
_entity.type
_entity.pdbx_description
1 polymer ?
#
loop_
_entity_poly.entity_id
_entity_poly.type
_entity_poly.pdbx_seq_one_letter_code
_entity_poly.pdbx_strand_id
1 'polypeptide(L)'
;MRVRVAAFVALILTLVLVLGGIAQGAAPAAAPERIAELDEIIGDLERLLATAWKQGTAHADIIDGLEASIGKLRAHRALVASELEVVPAIIAAMPDPGNLRTYRARTGETLYFMVRGSATNQVWGTGTYTDDSYLAAAAVHAGALRAGEWGVVAVTMLPGQSRYLGSMANSVTSGSYGAYDGSYQVSRASAQAVYVLPDPGSLTHLRTAVGQTFYFKVTGSTTGSLWGTQVYTDDSAPSKAAVHAGFLKPGEEGIISVMIMPGQKSYPGSTQNGVSSASYWEYGGSYKVVGRLQ
;
A
#
# COMPACT_ATOMS: atom_id res chain seq x y z
N MET A 1 -46.57 -17.12 27.30
CA MET A 1 -46.27 -15.66 27.26
C MET A 1 -44.94 -15.30 27.92
N ARG A 2 -44.60 -15.80 29.12
CA ARG A 2 -43.37 -15.39 29.85
C ARG A 2 -42.02 -15.82 29.23
N VAL A 3 -41.96 -16.95 28.51
CA VAL A 3 -40.70 -17.45 27.90
C VAL A 3 -40.24 -16.61 26.69
N ARG A 4 -41.17 -15.95 25.99
CA ARG A 4 -40.86 -15.16 24.78
C ARG A 4 -40.28 -13.77 25.08
N VAL A 5 -40.61 -13.20 26.24
CA VAL A 5 -40.04 -11.93 26.72
C VAL A 5 -38.62 -12.14 27.24
N ALA A 6 -38.34 -13.27 27.89
CA ALA A 6 -37.00 -13.60 28.39
C ALA A 6 -35.97 -13.76 27.27
N ALA A 7 -36.35 -14.37 26.14
CA ALA A 7 -35.47 -14.51 24.97
C ALA A 7 -35.20 -13.14 24.29
N PHE A 8 -36.22 -12.28 24.21
CA PHE A 8 -36.10 -10.93 23.64
C PHE A 8 -35.23 -10.01 24.52
N VAL A 9 -35.39 -10.10 25.85
CA VAL A 9 -34.56 -9.37 26.83
C VAL A 9 -33.13 -9.90 26.84
N ALA A 10 -32.93 -11.22 26.76
CA ALA A 10 -31.59 -11.81 26.67
C ALA A 10 -30.84 -11.34 25.42
N LEU A 11 -31.54 -11.22 24.29
CA LEU A 11 -31.00 -10.79 23.01
C LEU A 11 -30.69 -9.28 22.95
N ILE A 12 -31.52 -8.44 23.59
CA ILE A 12 -31.19 -7.03 23.83
C ILE A 12 -30.02 -6.91 24.82
N LEU A 13 -29.91 -7.78 25.81
CA LEU A 13 -28.74 -7.83 26.71
C LEU A 13 -27.46 -8.22 25.97
N THR A 14 -27.49 -9.15 25.01
CA THR A 14 -26.34 -9.45 24.15
C THR A 14 -25.99 -8.25 23.26
N LEU A 15 -26.99 -7.56 22.71
CA LEU A 15 -26.80 -6.33 21.94
C LEU A 15 -26.14 -5.21 22.79
N VAL A 16 -26.55 -5.07 24.05
CA VAL A 16 -25.96 -4.12 25.02
C VAL A 16 -24.57 -4.53 25.48
N LEU A 17 -24.26 -5.83 25.57
CA LEU A 17 -22.94 -6.33 25.92
C LEU A 17 -21.93 -6.18 24.77
N VAL A 18 -22.34 -6.45 23.53
CA VAL A 18 -21.50 -6.24 22.32
C VAL A 18 -21.22 -4.75 22.12
N LEU A 19 -22.22 -3.89 22.34
CA LEU A 19 -22.02 -2.43 22.30
C LEU A 19 -21.28 -1.89 23.56
N GLY A 20 -21.41 -2.56 24.71
CA GLY A 20 -20.81 -2.17 25.98
C GLY A 20 -19.33 -2.55 26.12
N GLY A 21 -18.89 -3.63 25.47
CA GLY A 21 -17.47 -4.00 25.35
C GLY A 21 -16.62 -2.94 24.63
N ILE A 22 -17.27 -2.10 23.82
CA ILE A 22 -16.67 -0.93 23.14
C ILE A 22 -16.25 0.17 24.13
N ALA A 23 -16.80 0.17 25.36
CA ALA A 23 -16.54 1.20 26.37
C ALA A 23 -15.49 0.81 27.44
N GLN A 24 -15.06 -0.46 27.53
CA GLN A 24 -14.30 -0.97 28.71
C GLN A 24 -12.87 -1.48 28.43
N GLY A 25 -12.28 -1.24 27.25
CA GLY A 25 -10.83 -1.38 27.07
C GLY A 25 -10.26 -2.80 27.19
N ALA A 26 -11.06 -3.84 26.99
CA ALA A 26 -10.52 -5.18 26.70
C ALA A 26 -9.92 -5.18 25.29
N ALA A 27 -8.80 -5.90 25.09
CA ALA A 27 -8.11 -5.97 23.79
C ALA A 27 -9.12 -6.40 22.70
N PRO A 28 -9.36 -5.57 21.68
CA PRO A 28 -10.43 -5.82 20.74
C PRO A 28 -10.10 -7.05 19.88
N ALA A 29 -11.07 -7.96 19.71
CA ALA A 29 -10.98 -9.03 18.71
C ALA A 29 -10.59 -8.46 17.34
N ALA A 30 -9.89 -9.23 16.50
CA ALA A 30 -9.46 -8.72 15.20
C ALA A 30 -10.69 -8.29 14.39
N ALA A 31 -10.59 -7.18 13.65
CA ALA A 31 -11.72 -6.63 12.92
C ALA A 31 -12.44 -7.64 11.98
N PRO A 32 -11.76 -8.64 11.36
CA PRO A 32 -12.41 -9.70 10.59
C PRO A 32 -13.29 -10.63 11.44
N GLU A 33 -12.88 -10.94 12.66
CA GLU A 33 -13.65 -11.77 13.60
C GLU A 33 -14.92 -11.03 14.02
N ARG A 34 -14.82 -9.71 14.25
CA ARG A 34 -15.98 -8.86 14.57
C ARG A 34 -17.00 -8.79 13.43
N ILE A 35 -16.55 -8.77 12.17
CA ILE A 35 -17.48 -8.82 11.02
C ILE A 35 -18.18 -10.17 10.93
N ALA A 36 -17.44 -11.27 11.13
CA ALA A 36 -18.01 -12.61 11.12
C ALA A 36 -19.08 -12.80 12.21
N GLU A 37 -18.80 -12.31 13.43
CA GLU A 37 -19.77 -12.31 14.54
C GLU A 37 -21.02 -11.47 14.22
N LEU A 38 -20.85 -10.27 13.65
CA LEU A 38 -21.98 -9.41 13.26
C LEU A 38 -22.84 -10.06 12.15
N ASP A 39 -22.22 -10.72 11.17
CA ASP A 39 -22.93 -11.42 10.11
C ASP A 39 -23.73 -12.62 10.65
N GLU A 40 -23.18 -13.36 11.60
CA GLU A 40 -23.88 -14.45 12.29
C GLU A 40 -25.10 -13.93 13.08
N ILE A 41 -24.90 -12.88 13.88
CA ILE A 41 -25.98 -12.26 14.68
C ILE A 41 -27.09 -11.73 13.77
N ILE A 42 -26.75 -10.98 12.71
CA ILE A 42 -27.74 -10.45 11.77
C ILE A 42 -28.54 -11.59 11.13
N GLY A 43 -27.86 -12.66 10.71
CA GLY A 43 -28.49 -13.84 10.10
C GLY A 43 -29.46 -14.56 11.05
N ASP A 44 -29.11 -14.72 12.32
CA ASP A 44 -30.00 -15.32 13.31
C ASP A 44 -31.24 -14.47 13.59
N LEU A 45 -31.09 -13.15 13.65
CA LEU A 45 -32.22 -12.23 13.84
C LEU A 45 -33.18 -12.25 12.67
N GLU A 46 -32.67 -12.32 11.45
CA GLU A 46 -33.50 -12.43 10.23
C GLU A 46 -34.29 -13.74 10.21
N ARG A 47 -33.71 -14.86 10.63
CA ARG A 47 -34.41 -16.15 10.75
C ARG A 47 -35.51 -16.11 11.81
N LEU A 48 -35.24 -15.47 12.95
CA LEU A 48 -36.23 -15.30 14.02
C LEU A 48 -37.40 -14.41 13.54
N LEU A 49 -37.10 -13.31 12.86
CA LEU A 49 -38.08 -12.42 12.26
C LEU A 49 -38.98 -13.17 11.26
N ALA A 50 -38.38 -13.94 10.34
CA ALA A 50 -39.12 -14.74 9.36
C ALA A 50 -40.03 -15.79 10.03
N THR A 51 -39.57 -16.39 11.14
CA THR A 51 -40.36 -17.37 11.91
C THR A 51 -41.54 -16.70 12.61
N ALA A 52 -41.35 -15.51 13.19
CA ALA A 52 -42.39 -14.73 13.84
C ALA A 52 -43.52 -14.35 12.86
N TRP A 53 -43.15 -13.89 11.65
CA TRP A 53 -44.08 -13.63 10.55
C TRP A 53 -44.89 -14.86 10.16
N LYS A 54 -44.22 -16.01 9.94
CA LYS A 54 -44.88 -17.26 9.53
C LYS A 54 -45.86 -17.80 10.56
N GLN A 55 -45.57 -17.63 11.85
CA GLN A 55 -46.40 -18.14 12.93
C GLN A 55 -47.52 -17.17 13.35
N GLY A 56 -47.51 -15.92 12.91
CA GLY A 56 -48.48 -14.90 13.34
C GLY A 56 -48.46 -14.64 14.84
N THR A 57 -47.31 -14.88 15.50
CA THR A 57 -47.22 -14.95 16.98
C THR A 57 -46.70 -13.69 17.64
N ALA A 58 -46.36 -12.66 16.86
CA ALA A 58 -45.79 -11.40 17.34
C ALA A 58 -46.70 -10.22 16.98
N HIS A 59 -46.77 -9.22 17.87
CA HIS A 59 -47.39 -7.94 17.58
C HIS A 59 -46.55 -7.19 16.54
N ALA A 60 -47.22 -6.45 15.65
CA ALA A 60 -46.58 -5.65 14.60
C ALA A 60 -45.48 -4.73 15.15
N ASP A 61 -45.74 -4.06 16.29
CA ASP A 61 -44.76 -3.16 16.94
C ASP A 61 -43.44 -3.86 17.33
N ILE A 62 -43.47 -5.16 17.64
CA ILE A 62 -42.27 -5.95 18.00
C ILE A 62 -41.46 -6.28 16.73
N ILE A 63 -42.16 -6.57 15.64
CA ILE A 63 -41.57 -6.86 14.33
C ILE A 63 -40.86 -5.61 13.80
N ASP A 64 -41.54 -4.46 13.83
CA ASP A 64 -40.98 -3.18 13.39
C ASP A 64 -39.74 -2.78 14.21
N GLY A 65 -39.78 -3.00 15.52
CA GLY A 65 -38.63 -2.75 16.41
C GLY A 65 -37.44 -3.66 16.13
N LEU A 66 -37.68 -4.93 15.75
CA LEU A 66 -36.63 -5.88 15.38
C LEU A 66 -36.00 -5.52 14.04
N GLU A 67 -36.81 -5.17 13.04
CA GLU A 67 -36.35 -4.72 11.72
C GLU A 67 -35.48 -3.46 11.84
N ALA A 68 -35.90 -2.48 12.65
CA ALA A 68 -35.11 -1.29 12.92
C ALA A 68 -33.76 -1.61 13.58
N SER A 69 -33.71 -2.61 14.46
CA SER A 69 -32.48 -3.04 15.13
C SER A 69 -31.53 -3.78 14.18
N ILE A 70 -32.06 -4.64 13.30
CA ILE A 70 -31.29 -5.27 12.21
C ILE A 70 -30.71 -4.20 11.29
N GLY A 71 -31.49 -3.16 10.95
CA GLY A 71 -31.01 -2.03 10.16
C GLY A 71 -29.82 -1.30 10.79
N LYS A 72 -29.87 -1.04 12.10
CA LYS A 72 -28.76 -0.45 12.85
C LYS A 72 -27.52 -1.35 12.88
N LEU A 73 -27.70 -2.66 13.07
CA LEU A 73 -26.60 -3.63 13.04
C LEU A 73 -25.93 -3.70 11.67
N ARG A 74 -26.71 -3.70 10.58
CA ARG A 74 -26.17 -3.63 9.22
C ARG A 74 -25.38 -2.35 8.98
N ALA A 75 -25.88 -1.21 9.47
CA ALA A 75 -25.15 0.06 9.37
C ALA A 75 -23.83 0.03 10.16
N HIS A 76 -23.83 -0.55 11.36
CA HIS A 76 -22.60 -0.70 12.15
C HIS A 76 -21.62 -1.68 11.50
N ARG A 77 -22.10 -2.82 10.99
CA ARG A 77 -21.32 -3.77 10.22
C ARG A 77 -20.71 -3.13 8.97
N ALA A 78 -21.43 -2.24 8.29
CA ALA A 78 -20.91 -1.47 7.18
C ALA A 78 -19.82 -0.47 7.62
N LEU A 79 -19.98 0.19 8.78
CA LEU A 79 -18.95 1.07 9.34
C LEU A 79 -17.68 0.29 9.72
N VAL A 80 -17.82 -0.83 10.44
CA VAL A 80 -16.69 -1.70 10.79
C VAL A 80 -16.02 -2.27 9.54
N ALA A 81 -16.80 -2.64 8.52
CA ALA A 81 -16.26 -3.06 7.23
C ALA A 81 -15.58 -1.93 6.45
N SER A 82 -16.01 -0.67 6.60
CA SER A 82 -15.35 0.49 6.00
C SER A 82 -14.07 0.88 6.73
N GLU A 83 -13.97 0.67 8.04
CA GLU A 83 -12.69 0.72 8.76
C GLU A 83 -11.76 -0.43 8.33
N LEU A 84 -12.34 -1.51 7.82
CA LEU A 84 -11.69 -2.66 7.20
C LEU A 84 -11.55 -2.55 5.68
N GLU A 85 -11.88 -1.40 5.04
CA GLU A 85 -11.45 -1.10 3.67
C GLU A 85 -9.92 -0.96 3.69
N VAL A 86 -9.30 -2.13 3.69
CA VAL A 86 -7.90 -2.49 3.55
C VAL A 86 -6.97 -1.36 3.92
N VAL A 87 -6.56 -1.27 5.20
CA VAL A 87 -5.29 -0.62 5.50
C VAL A 87 -4.27 -1.34 4.61
N PRO A 88 -3.76 -0.68 3.55
CA PRO A 88 -2.97 -1.38 2.56
C PRO A 88 -1.71 -1.87 3.26
N ALA A 89 -1.33 -3.12 3.00
CA ALA A 89 -0.13 -3.68 3.61
C ALA A 89 1.06 -2.74 3.29
N ILE A 90 1.77 -2.30 4.33
CA ILE A 90 2.97 -1.48 4.16
C ILE A 90 4.14 -2.42 3.95
N ILE A 91 4.69 -2.42 2.73
CA ILE A 91 5.77 -3.32 2.32
C ILE A 91 7.00 -2.49 1.99
N ALA A 92 8.15 -2.86 2.54
CA ALA A 92 9.41 -2.22 2.18
C ALA A 92 9.79 -2.58 0.73
N ALA A 93 10.08 -1.57 -0.08
CA ALA A 93 10.67 -1.73 -1.40
C ALA A 93 12.08 -1.15 -1.42
N MET A 94 12.95 -1.77 -2.21
CA MET A 94 14.33 -1.36 -2.40
C MET A 94 14.50 -0.64 -3.74
N PRO A 95 15.52 0.21 -3.91
CA PRO A 95 15.93 0.70 -5.22
C PRO A 95 16.32 -0.45 -6.16
N ASP A 96 16.22 -0.24 -7.48
CA ASP A 96 16.69 -1.19 -8.49
C ASP A 96 18.17 -1.58 -8.26
N PRO A 97 18.46 -2.86 -7.97
CA PRO A 97 19.83 -3.34 -7.76
C PRO A 97 20.59 -3.57 -9.08
N GLY A 98 19.94 -3.36 -10.23
CA GLY A 98 20.46 -3.67 -11.56
C GLY A 98 20.29 -5.15 -11.90
N ASN A 99 20.84 -6.05 -11.08
CA ASN A 99 20.62 -7.51 -11.14
C ASN A 99 20.55 -8.11 -9.72
N LEU A 100 20.34 -9.42 -9.63
CA LEU A 100 20.00 -10.13 -8.39
C LEU A 100 21.11 -11.06 -7.89
N ARG A 101 22.34 -11.00 -8.44
CA ARG A 101 23.46 -11.87 -8.02
C ARG A 101 23.73 -11.79 -6.51
N THR A 102 23.64 -10.60 -5.93
CA THR A 102 23.86 -10.37 -4.49
C THR A 102 22.73 -10.89 -3.60
N TYR A 103 21.60 -11.28 -4.19
CA TYR A 103 20.41 -11.80 -3.49
C TYR A 103 20.28 -13.32 -3.58
N ARG A 104 21.22 -14.02 -4.25
CA ARG A 104 21.18 -15.49 -4.47
C ARG A 104 20.96 -16.31 -3.20
N ALA A 105 21.54 -15.89 -2.08
CA ALA A 105 21.40 -16.57 -0.79
C ALA A 105 19.98 -16.53 -0.22
N ARG A 106 19.09 -15.67 -0.75
CA ARG A 106 17.70 -15.47 -0.28
C ARG A 106 16.71 -16.33 -1.06
N THR A 107 17.13 -17.51 -1.49
CA THR A 107 16.32 -18.43 -2.28
C THR A 107 15.00 -18.77 -1.56
N GLY A 108 13.88 -18.64 -2.25
CA GLY A 108 12.52 -18.82 -1.72
C GLY A 108 11.87 -17.54 -1.20
N GLU A 109 12.64 -16.45 -1.02
CA GLU A 109 12.09 -15.16 -0.58
C GLU A 109 11.55 -14.34 -1.76
N THR A 110 10.47 -13.60 -1.50
CA THR A 110 9.96 -12.56 -2.41
C THR A 110 10.39 -11.18 -1.92
N LEU A 111 11.07 -10.45 -2.78
CA LEU A 111 11.61 -9.11 -2.55
C LEU A 111 10.90 -8.09 -3.43
N TYR A 112 10.88 -6.83 -3.02
CA TYR A 112 10.19 -5.77 -3.75
C TYR A 112 11.18 -4.70 -4.16
N PHE A 113 11.16 -4.33 -5.44
CA PHE A 113 12.07 -3.35 -6.00
C PHE A 113 11.31 -2.31 -6.81
N MET A 114 11.63 -1.03 -6.58
CA MET A 114 11.18 0.07 -7.43
C MET A 114 12.11 0.17 -8.64
N VAL A 115 11.55 -0.04 -9.83
CA VAL A 115 12.31 -0.18 -11.07
C VAL A 115 11.69 0.67 -12.16
N ARG A 116 12.53 1.18 -13.07
CA ARG A 116 12.06 1.74 -14.34
C ARG A 116 12.25 0.69 -15.42
N GLY A 117 11.17 0.19 -15.99
CA GLY A 117 11.22 -0.84 -17.03
C GLY A 117 12.13 -0.45 -18.19
N SER A 118 12.91 -1.38 -18.71
CA SER A 118 13.84 -1.17 -19.82
C SER A 118 13.54 -2.12 -20.97
N ALA A 119 13.47 -1.60 -22.21
CA ALA A 119 13.43 -2.45 -23.40
C ALA A 119 14.83 -2.92 -23.85
N THR A 120 15.88 -2.40 -23.20
CA THR A 120 17.28 -2.70 -23.49
C THR A 120 17.92 -3.46 -22.33
N ASN A 121 19.15 -3.92 -22.54
CA ASN A 121 19.95 -4.78 -21.65
C ASN A 121 19.66 -6.27 -21.79
N GLN A 122 20.63 -7.05 -21.33
CA GLN A 122 20.65 -8.49 -21.51
C GLN A 122 19.77 -9.20 -20.47
N VAL A 123 19.01 -10.18 -20.94
CA VAL A 123 18.18 -11.05 -20.12
C VAL A 123 18.38 -12.47 -20.62
N TRP A 124 18.49 -13.42 -19.70
CA TRP A 124 18.60 -14.84 -20.00
C TRP A 124 17.44 -15.58 -19.36
N GLY A 125 16.73 -16.39 -20.14
CA GLY A 125 15.56 -17.13 -19.67
C GLY A 125 14.22 -16.46 -19.96
N THR A 126 13.14 -17.19 -19.67
CA THR A 126 11.75 -16.78 -19.89
C THR A 126 10.90 -17.30 -18.74
N GLY A 127 10.10 -16.43 -18.13
CA GLY A 127 9.42 -16.71 -16.86
C GLY A 127 10.39 -16.75 -15.68
N THR A 128 11.40 -17.62 -15.74
CA THR A 128 12.53 -17.69 -14.81
C THR A 128 13.80 -17.20 -15.48
N TYR A 129 14.47 -16.24 -14.85
CA TYR A 129 15.65 -15.56 -15.37
C TYR A 129 16.88 -15.90 -14.55
N THR A 130 18.06 -15.97 -15.15
CA THR A 130 19.31 -16.05 -14.38
C THR A 130 19.46 -14.81 -13.50
N ASP A 131 19.97 -14.94 -12.28
CA ASP A 131 20.07 -13.81 -11.34
C ASP A 131 21.03 -12.68 -11.75
N ASP A 132 21.77 -12.87 -12.85
CA ASP A 132 22.57 -11.82 -13.47
C ASP A 132 21.89 -11.08 -14.62
N SER A 133 20.68 -11.48 -14.98
CA SER A 133 19.84 -10.73 -15.91
C SER A 133 19.47 -9.37 -15.31
N TYR A 134 19.40 -8.35 -16.16
CA TYR A 134 19.01 -7.02 -15.70
C TYR A 134 17.53 -6.99 -15.29
N LEU A 135 17.25 -6.60 -14.04
CA LEU A 135 15.91 -6.64 -13.46
C LEU A 135 14.92 -5.78 -14.26
N ALA A 136 15.32 -4.56 -14.64
CA ALA A 136 14.51 -3.66 -15.46
C ALA A 136 14.08 -4.26 -16.80
N ALA A 137 14.96 -5.04 -17.43
CA ALA A 137 14.69 -5.67 -18.72
C ALA A 137 13.82 -6.93 -18.55
N ALA A 138 14.10 -7.73 -17.53
CA ALA A 138 13.29 -8.90 -17.18
C ALA A 138 11.87 -8.50 -16.75
N ALA A 139 11.71 -7.37 -16.04
CA ALA A 139 10.41 -6.83 -15.66
C ALA A 139 9.55 -6.47 -16.89
N VAL A 140 10.16 -5.89 -17.94
CA VAL A 140 9.46 -5.64 -19.20
C VAL A 140 9.19 -6.94 -19.93
N HIS A 141 10.20 -7.81 -20.08
CA HIS A 141 10.05 -9.12 -20.73
C HIS A 141 8.92 -9.95 -20.12
N ALA A 142 8.80 -9.97 -18.78
CA ALA A 142 7.74 -10.67 -18.05
C ALA A 142 6.36 -9.99 -18.14
N GLY A 143 6.27 -8.77 -18.67
CA GLY A 143 5.04 -7.97 -18.70
C GLY A 143 4.67 -7.34 -17.35
N ALA A 144 5.59 -7.30 -16.38
CA ALA A 144 5.37 -6.67 -15.09
C ALA A 144 5.32 -5.13 -15.20
N LEU A 145 6.13 -4.56 -16.10
CA LEU A 145 6.23 -3.13 -16.40
C LEU A 145 6.26 -2.91 -17.93
N ARG A 146 5.84 -1.73 -18.39
CA ARG A 146 6.17 -1.26 -19.74
C ARG A 146 7.57 -0.63 -19.78
N ALA A 147 8.16 -0.54 -20.96
CA ALA A 147 9.43 0.19 -21.13
C ALA A 147 9.25 1.67 -20.76
N GLY A 148 10.15 2.18 -19.92
CA GLY A 148 10.12 3.54 -19.37
C GLY A 148 9.17 3.74 -18.18
N GLU A 149 8.31 2.77 -17.86
CA GLU A 149 7.38 2.81 -16.74
C GLU A 149 8.12 2.60 -15.42
N TRP A 150 7.90 3.51 -14.48
CA TRP A 150 8.27 3.33 -13.08
C TRP A 150 7.21 2.47 -12.38
N GLY A 151 7.63 1.43 -11.68
CA GLY A 151 6.74 0.66 -10.82
C GLY A 151 7.48 -0.28 -9.89
N VAL A 152 6.76 -0.81 -8.91
CA VAL A 152 7.30 -1.83 -8.01
C VAL A 152 7.04 -3.21 -8.59
N VAL A 153 8.10 -4.02 -8.62
CA VAL A 153 8.04 -5.42 -9.00
C VAL A 153 8.29 -6.32 -7.81
N ALA A 154 7.59 -7.44 -7.76
CA ALA A 154 7.83 -8.53 -6.83
C ALA A 154 8.79 -9.53 -7.48
N VAL A 155 9.87 -9.88 -6.78
CA VAL A 155 10.95 -10.74 -7.27
C VAL A 155 11.09 -11.93 -6.34
N THR A 156 10.75 -13.12 -6.82
CA THR A 156 10.98 -14.36 -6.07
C THR A 156 12.33 -14.93 -6.46
N MET A 157 13.24 -15.04 -5.50
CA MET A 157 14.55 -15.67 -5.70
C MET A 157 14.40 -17.19 -5.74
N LEU A 158 15.08 -17.84 -6.67
CA LEU A 158 14.96 -19.28 -6.92
C LEU A 158 16.35 -19.93 -7.05
N PRO A 159 16.45 -21.25 -6.84
CA PRO A 159 17.66 -21.99 -7.17
C PRO A 159 18.04 -21.82 -8.65
N GLY A 160 19.31 -22.06 -8.95
CA GLY A 160 19.80 -22.23 -10.31
C GLY A 160 19.10 -23.35 -11.09
N GLN A 161 19.07 -23.23 -12.41
CA GLN A 161 18.58 -24.27 -13.32
C GLN A 161 19.72 -24.78 -14.20
N SER A 162 19.59 -26.00 -14.71
CA SER A 162 20.56 -26.59 -15.64
C SER A 162 20.46 -26.00 -17.05
N ARG A 163 19.36 -25.32 -17.38
CA ARG A 163 19.11 -24.68 -18.67
C ARG A 163 18.00 -23.63 -18.56
N TYR A 164 18.16 -22.54 -19.29
CA TYR A 164 17.17 -21.46 -19.44
C TYR A 164 16.80 -21.29 -20.91
N LEU A 165 15.51 -21.20 -21.20
CA LEU A 165 15.00 -20.95 -22.56
C LEU A 165 14.83 -19.44 -22.77
N GLY A 166 15.43 -18.91 -23.84
CA GLY A 166 15.18 -17.53 -24.28
C GLY A 166 13.89 -17.41 -25.09
N SER A 167 13.31 -16.21 -25.13
CA SER A 167 12.14 -15.89 -25.95
C SER A 167 12.11 -14.41 -26.34
N MET A 168 11.20 -14.04 -27.24
CA MET A 168 10.82 -12.64 -27.45
C MET A 168 9.46 -12.39 -26.81
N ALA A 169 9.38 -11.48 -25.84
CA ALA A 169 8.15 -11.10 -25.15
C ALA A 169 8.18 -9.61 -24.79
N ASN A 170 7.02 -8.94 -24.91
CA ASN A 170 6.87 -7.51 -24.56
C ASN A 170 7.95 -6.61 -25.18
N SER A 171 8.31 -6.90 -26.44
CA SER A 171 9.36 -6.20 -27.21
C SER A 171 10.78 -6.30 -26.63
N VAL A 172 11.03 -7.21 -25.69
CA VAL A 172 12.36 -7.58 -25.18
C VAL A 172 12.69 -8.99 -25.67
N THR A 173 13.93 -9.19 -26.12
CA THR A 173 14.44 -10.52 -26.47
C THR A 173 15.35 -11.00 -25.37
N SER A 174 15.05 -12.16 -24.77
CA SER A 174 15.94 -12.86 -23.87
C SER A 174 16.69 -13.98 -24.59
N GLY A 175 17.93 -14.23 -24.16
CA GLY A 175 18.75 -15.32 -24.67
C GLY A 175 18.47 -16.63 -23.92
N SER A 176 18.79 -17.75 -24.57
CA SER A 176 18.90 -19.05 -23.87
C SER A 176 20.24 -19.13 -23.15
N TYR A 177 20.30 -19.84 -22.02
CA TYR A 177 21.53 -20.04 -21.25
C TYR A 177 21.64 -21.47 -20.74
N GLY A 178 22.86 -21.90 -20.43
CA GLY A 178 23.16 -23.21 -19.85
C GLY A 178 22.89 -23.27 -18.35
N ALA A 179 23.63 -24.12 -17.65
CA ALA A 179 23.55 -24.20 -16.20
C ALA A 179 24.01 -22.88 -15.54
N TYR A 180 23.29 -22.44 -14.52
CA TYR A 180 23.63 -21.26 -13.74
C TYR A 180 23.23 -21.42 -12.27
N ASP A 181 23.87 -20.68 -11.37
CA ASP A 181 23.81 -20.96 -9.93
C ASP A 181 22.58 -20.37 -9.22
N GLY A 182 21.91 -19.38 -9.83
CA GLY A 182 20.77 -18.72 -9.21
C GLY A 182 19.82 -18.11 -10.22
N SER A 183 18.55 -18.03 -9.84
CA SER A 183 17.50 -17.51 -10.71
C SER A 183 16.56 -16.57 -9.95
N TYR A 184 15.72 -15.88 -10.70
CA TYR A 184 14.56 -15.19 -10.15
C TYR A 184 13.37 -15.25 -11.10
N GLN A 185 12.19 -15.08 -10.52
CA GLN A 185 10.96 -14.72 -11.24
C GLN A 185 10.59 -13.29 -10.87
N VAL A 186 9.95 -12.57 -11.79
CA VAL A 186 9.53 -11.19 -11.58
C VAL A 186 8.10 -10.99 -12.06
N SER A 187 7.28 -10.34 -11.24
CA SER A 187 5.90 -9.96 -11.55
C SER A 187 5.61 -8.54 -11.08
N ARG A 188 4.49 -7.97 -11.53
CA ARG A 188 4.03 -6.68 -10.99
C ARG A 188 3.62 -6.87 -9.53
N ALA A 189 3.99 -5.92 -8.67
CA ALA A 189 3.58 -5.95 -7.28
C ALA A 189 2.07 -5.60 -7.14
N SER A 190 1.40 -6.14 -6.11
CA SER A 190 -0.04 -5.94 -5.89
C SER A 190 -0.39 -4.46 -5.70
N ALA A 191 -1.50 -4.02 -6.30
CA ALA A 191 -2.04 -2.67 -6.12
C ALA A 191 -2.71 -2.44 -4.75
N GLN A 192 -2.85 -3.48 -3.93
CA GLN A 192 -3.50 -3.41 -2.60
C GLN A 192 -2.50 -3.11 -1.46
N ALA A 193 -1.23 -2.89 -1.78
CA ALA A 193 -0.18 -2.60 -0.81
C ALA A 193 0.45 -1.23 -1.08
N VAL A 194 0.97 -0.61 -0.03
CA VAL A 194 1.81 0.59 -0.11
C VAL A 194 3.26 0.17 -0.03
N TYR A 195 4.01 0.41 -1.10
CA TYR A 195 5.43 0.12 -1.16
C TYR A 195 6.25 1.32 -0.74
N VAL A 196 7.06 1.15 0.30
CA VAL A 196 7.81 2.22 0.94
C VAL A 196 9.29 2.09 0.65
N LEU A 197 9.84 3.14 0.05
CA LEU A 197 11.25 3.27 -0.28
C LEU A 197 12.02 3.93 0.88
N PRO A 198 13.33 3.69 1.00
CA PRO A 198 14.18 4.49 1.89
C PRO A 198 14.27 5.94 1.41
N ASP A 199 14.62 6.88 2.30
CA ASP A 199 14.91 8.28 1.91
C ASP A 199 15.99 8.32 0.81
N PRO A 200 15.67 8.81 -0.40
CA PRO A 200 16.63 8.84 -1.49
C PRO A 200 17.57 10.05 -1.42
N GLY A 201 17.37 10.97 -0.48
CA GLY A 201 18.11 12.23 -0.36
C GLY A 201 17.78 13.27 -1.45
N SER A 202 17.46 12.82 -2.67
CA SER A 202 16.97 13.62 -3.80
C SER A 202 16.09 12.76 -4.73
N LEU A 203 15.20 13.42 -5.46
CA LEU A 203 14.25 12.80 -6.41
C LEU A 203 14.59 13.07 -7.88
N THR A 204 15.77 13.61 -8.19
CA THR A 204 16.22 13.89 -9.58
C THR A 204 16.14 12.67 -10.51
N HIS A 205 16.37 11.47 -9.97
CA HIS A 205 16.25 10.20 -10.71
C HIS A 205 14.80 9.87 -11.12
N LEU A 206 13.81 10.37 -10.39
CA LEU A 206 12.38 10.19 -10.65
C LEU A 206 11.78 11.31 -11.49
N ARG A 207 12.55 12.28 -11.97
CA ARG A 207 12.08 13.43 -12.78
C ARG A 207 11.16 13.06 -13.95
N THR A 208 11.33 11.87 -14.52
CA THR A 208 10.49 11.38 -15.64
C THR A 208 9.18 10.74 -15.20
N ALA A 209 8.95 10.58 -13.90
CA ALA A 209 7.77 9.97 -13.30
C ALA A 209 6.66 11.00 -12.97
N VAL A 210 6.57 12.09 -13.74
CA VAL A 210 5.60 13.17 -13.51
C VAL A 210 4.17 12.61 -13.35
N GLY A 211 3.48 13.06 -12.30
CA GLY A 211 2.14 12.62 -11.93
C GLY A 211 2.09 11.37 -11.05
N GLN A 212 3.21 10.67 -10.86
CA GLN A 212 3.27 9.50 -9.97
C GLN A 212 3.52 9.93 -8.52
N THR A 213 2.99 9.13 -7.59
CA THR A 213 3.20 9.29 -6.14
C THR A 213 4.03 8.14 -5.60
N PHE A 214 5.07 8.47 -4.85
CA PHE A 214 5.97 7.53 -4.19
C PHE A 214 5.89 7.70 -2.68
N TYR A 215 6.17 6.62 -1.94
CA TYR A 215 6.17 6.63 -0.49
C TYR A 215 7.58 6.42 0.02
N PHE A 216 8.03 7.31 0.89
CA PHE A 216 9.37 7.27 1.45
C PHE A 216 9.31 7.24 2.96
N LYS A 217 10.03 6.29 3.55
CA LYS A 217 10.34 6.31 4.98
C LYS A 217 11.49 7.28 5.19
N VAL A 218 11.23 8.38 5.89
CA VAL A 218 12.20 9.45 6.15
C VAL A 218 12.22 9.81 7.64
N THR A 219 13.33 10.38 8.09
CA THR A 219 13.39 11.06 9.39
C THR A 219 13.42 12.56 9.14
N GLY A 220 12.47 13.30 9.70
CA GLY A 220 12.36 14.75 9.52
C GLY A 220 13.67 15.47 9.87
N SER A 221 14.15 16.34 8.98
CA SER A 221 15.42 17.05 9.15
C SER A 221 15.26 18.56 8.98
N THR A 222 16.13 19.33 9.62
CA THR A 222 16.27 20.78 9.38
C THR A 222 17.48 21.09 8.48
N THR A 223 18.29 20.08 8.15
CA THR A 223 19.51 20.20 7.34
C THR A 223 19.31 19.68 5.91
N GLY A 224 20.24 20.01 5.02
CA GLY A 224 20.13 19.70 3.58
C GLY A 224 19.51 20.82 2.77
N SER A 225 19.50 20.62 1.45
CA SER A 225 19.02 21.62 0.50
C SER A 225 17.49 21.63 0.41
N LEU A 226 16.91 22.81 0.26
CA LEU A 226 15.47 22.98 0.07
C LEU A 226 15.20 24.26 -0.71
N TRP A 227 14.63 24.12 -1.90
CA TRP A 227 14.23 25.25 -2.76
C TRP A 227 12.73 25.17 -3.03
N GLY A 228 12.04 26.30 -2.89
CA GLY A 228 10.61 26.40 -3.10
C GLY A 228 9.74 26.18 -1.86
N THR A 229 8.43 26.30 -2.06
CA THR A 229 7.42 26.19 -1.00
C THR A 229 6.20 25.49 -1.55
N GLN A 230 5.68 24.49 -0.84
CA GLN A 230 4.62 23.57 -1.28
C GLN A 230 4.98 22.70 -2.51
N VAL A 231 5.68 23.26 -3.49
CA VAL A 231 6.36 22.55 -4.56
C VAL A 231 7.86 22.87 -4.45
N TYR A 232 8.66 21.81 -4.42
CA TYR A 232 10.11 21.88 -4.24
C TYR A 232 10.81 21.37 -5.49
N THR A 233 12.01 21.87 -5.78
CA THR A 233 12.85 21.30 -6.84
C THR A 233 13.20 19.84 -6.49
N ASP A 234 13.32 18.95 -7.49
CA ASP A 234 13.59 17.52 -7.24
C ASP A 234 15.01 17.19 -6.73
N ASP A 235 15.90 18.18 -6.65
CA ASP A 235 17.17 18.11 -5.90
C ASP A 235 17.06 18.55 -4.43
N SER A 236 15.88 19.00 -3.96
CA SER A 236 15.63 19.30 -2.55
C SER A 236 15.47 18.02 -1.71
N ALA A 237 15.99 18.03 -0.48
CA ALA A 237 15.94 16.90 0.44
C ALA A 237 14.50 16.58 0.92
N PRO A 238 13.94 15.38 0.66
CA PRO A 238 12.58 15.02 1.06
C PRO A 238 12.33 15.11 2.56
N SER A 239 13.31 14.71 3.39
CA SER A 239 13.26 14.81 4.85
C SER A 239 13.15 16.25 5.36
N LYS A 240 13.80 17.22 4.71
CA LYS A 240 13.68 18.65 5.05
C LYS A 240 12.40 19.26 4.52
N ALA A 241 11.98 18.88 3.31
CA ALA A 241 10.69 19.28 2.74
C ALA A 241 9.51 18.79 3.59
N ALA A 242 9.59 17.58 4.15
CA ALA A 242 8.57 17.03 5.04
C ALA A 242 8.38 17.87 6.31
N VAL A 243 9.48 18.36 6.91
CA VAL A 243 9.41 19.28 8.06
C VAL A 243 8.90 20.64 7.64
N HIS A 244 9.46 21.23 6.58
CA HIS A 244 9.03 22.53 6.07
C HIS A 244 7.52 22.54 5.74
N ALA A 245 7.00 21.48 5.13
CA ALA A 245 5.57 21.34 4.81
C ALA A 245 4.70 20.93 6.01
N GLY A 246 5.29 20.61 7.17
CA GLY A 246 4.55 20.28 8.39
C GLY A 246 4.05 18.83 8.48
N PHE A 247 4.53 17.93 7.62
CA PHE A 247 4.17 16.51 7.68
C PHE A 247 4.93 15.76 8.78
N LEU A 248 6.15 16.21 9.11
CA LEU A 248 6.99 15.65 10.17
C LEU A 248 7.59 16.75 11.05
N LYS A 249 7.91 16.42 12.30
CA LYS A 249 8.76 17.23 13.17
C LYS A 249 10.25 16.89 12.95
N PRO A 250 11.19 17.78 13.30
CA PRO A 250 12.60 17.42 13.34
C PRO A 250 12.85 16.17 14.20
N GLY A 251 13.57 15.19 13.66
CA GLY A 251 13.87 13.91 14.30
C GLY A 251 12.71 12.90 14.29
N GLU A 252 11.53 13.25 13.78
CA GLU A 252 10.41 12.33 13.69
C GLU A 252 10.55 11.40 12.47
N GLU A 253 10.51 10.10 12.71
CA GLU A 253 10.43 9.11 11.65
C GLU A 253 8.99 8.97 11.15
N GLY A 254 8.79 8.93 9.84
CA GLY A 254 7.48 8.66 9.26
C GLY A 254 7.53 8.34 7.78
N ILE A 255 6.39 7.90 7.26
CA ILE A 255 6.22 7.60 5.84
C ILE A 255 5.49 8.77 5.20
N ILE A 256 6.17 9.47 4.29
CA ILE A 256 5.58 10.57 3.51
C ILE A 256 5.20 10.07 2.12
N SER A 257 4.15 10.64 1.55
CA SER A 257 3.81 10.48 0.15
C SER A 257 4.24 11.70 -0.66
N VAL A 258 4.92 11.46 -1.77
CA VAL A 258 5.53 12.49 -2.62
C VAL A 258 5.06 12.33 -4.05
N MET A 259 4.42 13.36 -4.59
CA MET A 259 4.03 13.43 -5.99
C MET A 259 5.13 14.11 -6.82
N ILE A 260 5.58 13.45 -7.87
CA ILE A 260 6.52 14.04 -8.84
C ILE A 260 5.76 14.98 -9.77
N MET A 261 6.33 16.15 -9.98
CA MET A 261 5.72 17.29 -10.66
C MET A 261 6.65 17.77 -11.79
N PRO A 262 6.11 18.40 -12.85
CA PRO A 262 6.96 19.03 -13.86
C PRO A 262 7.79 20.16 -13.24
N GLY A 263 8.90 20.52 -13.89
CA GLY A 263 9.67 21.71 -13.53
C GLY A 263 8.86 23.00 -13.62
N GLN A 264 9.19 23.98 -12.79
CA GLN A 264 8.60 25.32 -12.77
C GLN A 264 9.63 26.38 -13.18
N LYS A 265 9.12 27.54 -13.62
CA LYS A 265 9.95 28.71 -14.00
C LYS A 265 10.49 29.49 -12.81
N SER A 266 9.90 29.31 -11.63
CA SER A 266 10.35 29.91 -10.39
C SER A 266 9.81 29.12 -9.21
N TYR A 267 10.56 29.14 -8.11
CA TYR A 267 10.23 28.48 -6.85
C TYR A 267 10.39 29.52 -5.74
N PRO A 268 9.29 30.06 -5.19
CA PRO A 268 9.37 31.00 -4.06
C PRO A 268 9.85 30.28 -2.79
N GLY A 269 10.88 30.80 -2.14
CA GLY A 269 11.30 30.35 -0.81
C GLY A 269 10.39 30.86 0.29
N SER A 270 10.34 30.17 1.43
CA SER A 270 9.62 30.61 2.63
C SER A 270 10.24 30.05 3.90
N THR A 271 9.78 30.52 5.06
CA THR A 271 10.05 29.85 6.33
C THR A 271 8.74 29.29 6.88
N GLN A 272 8.68 27.98 7.10
CA GLN A 272 7.52 27.26 7.62
C GLN A 272 8.00 26.19 8.60
N ASN A 273 7.24 25.98 9.69
CA ASN A 273 7.52 24.94 10.68
C ASN A 273 8.97 24.97 11.22
N GLY A 274 9.54 26.17 11.37
CA GLY A 274 10.91 26.38 11.85
C GLY A 274 12.02 26.04 10.84
N VAL A 275 11.68 25.76 9.57
CA VAL A 275 12.62 25.47 8.49
C VAL A 275 12.49 26.52 7.38
N SER A 276 13.62 27.00 6.87
CA SER A 276 13.66 27.89 5.71
C SER A 276 14.00 27.14 4.42
N SER A 277 13.32 27.50 3.34
CA SER A 277 13.66 27.17 1.97
C SER A 277 14.14 28.40 1.20
N ALA A 278 15.03 28.19 0.23
CA ALA A 278 15.52 29.26 -0.63
C ALA A 278 14.61 29.43 -1.86
N SER A 279 14.55 30.65 -2.39
CA SER A 279 13.97 30.84 -3.72
C SER A 279 14.91 30.27 -4.79
N TYR A 280 14.35 29.81 -5.89
CA TYR A 280 15.10 29.39 -7.07
C TYR A 280 14.39 29.86 -8.35
N TRP A 281 15.16 29.98 -9.43
CA TRP A 281 14.64 30.35 -10.74
C TRP A 281 14.09 29.10 -11.45
N GLU A 282 14.26 28.97 -12.76
CA GLU A 282 13.79 27.81 -13.51
C GLU A 282 14.58 26.54 -13.14
N TYR A 283 13.85 25.44 -12.94
CA TYR A 283 14.45 24.13 -12.67
C TYR A 283 13.65 23.02 -13.34
N GLY A 284 14.34 21.98 -13.81
CA GLY A 284 13.79 20.99 -14.74
C GLY A 284 12.86 19.93 -14.14
N GLY A 285 12.73 19.87 -12.82
CA GLY A 285 11.87 18.89 -12.15
C GLY A 285 11.48 19.31 -10.75
N SER A 286 10.33 18.83 -10.29
CA SER A 286 9.75 19.23 -9.02
C SER A 286 9.13 18.04 -8.29
N TYR A 287 8.83 18.23 -7.01
CA TYR A 287 7.92 17.37 -6.28
C TYR A 287 7.09 18.15 -5.26
N LYS A 288 6.04 17.50 -4.76
CA LYS A 288 5.24 17.98 -3.65
C LYS A 288 5.06 16.85 -2.64
N VAL A 289 5.28 17.13 -1.36
CA VAL A 289 4.83 16.23 -0.29
C VAL A 289 3.31 16.40 -0.19
N VAL A 290 2.56 15.32 -0.42
CA VAL A 290 1.08 15.35 -0.53
C VAL A 290 0.38 14.69 0.65
N GLY A 291 1.11 13.96 1.49
CA GLY A 291 0.53 13.26 2.63
C GLY A 291 1.56 12.61 3.53
N ARG A 292 1.05 12.05 4.63
CA ARG A 292 1.76 11.19 5.57
C ARG A 292 0.85 10.02 5.92
N LEU A 293 1.40 8.81 5.95
CA LEU A 293 0.70 7.65 6.50
C LEU A 293 0.79 7.68 8.02
N GLN A 294 -0.35 7.44 8.68
CA GLN A 294 -0.48 7.33 10.13
C GLN A 294 -0.41 5.86 10.56
#